data_AF-A0AAE1QHA1-F1
#
_entry.id   AF-A0AAE1QHA1-F1
#
_cell.length_a   1.000
_cell.length_b   1.000
_cell.length_c   1.000
_cell.angle_alpha   90.00
_cell.angle_beta   90.00
_cell.angle_gamma   90.00
#
_symmetry.space_group_name_H-M   'P 1'
#
loop_
_entity.id
_entity.type
_entity.pdbx_description
1 polymer ?
#
loop_
_entity_poly.entity_id
_entity_poly.type
_entity_poly.pdbx_seq_one_letter_code
_entity_poly.pdbx_strand_id
1 'polypeptide(L)'
;MHGPIIPRNETGEPLLPEDAARDKAAREKYEREHPAWQDPQLLAELKAATGLDLKVTHGRQKRKRKYENLTDIKKTTPRERLSKRVLSHKAIRRLNSALAKEHASAPNTSADFNFGRS
;
A
#
# COMPACT_ATOMS: atom_id res chain seq x y z
N MET A 1 -44.89 11.53 -7.56
CA MET A 1 -45.38 10.32 -6.86
C MET A 1 -44.77 10.32 -5.46
N HIS A 2 -45.58 10.12 -4.43
CA HIS A 2 -45.13 10.09 -3.03
C HIS A 2 -44.94 8.62 -2.59
N GLY A 3 -44.05 8.38 -1.63
CA GLY A 3 -43.82 7.05 -1.07
C GLY A 3 -45.03 6.51 -0.29
N PRO A 4 -44.98 5.24 0.15
CA PRO A 4 -46.04 4.65 0.97
C PRO A 4 -46.26 5.46 2.26
N ILE A 5 -47.53 5.72 2.58
CA ILE A 5 -47.92 6.48 3.77
C ILE A 5 -47.84 5.56 4.99
N ILE A 6 -47.01 5.92 5.97
CA ILE A 6 -46.82 5.17 7.22
C ILE A 6 -47.63 5.85 8.33
N PRO A 7 -48.56 5.15 9.00
CA PRO A 7 -49.29 5.71 10.13
C PRO A 7 -48.36 5.87 11.34
N ARG A 8 -48.41 7.04 11.98
CA ARG A 8 -47.56 7.41 13.12
C ARG A 8 -48.40 7.72 14.36
N ASN A 9 -47.83 7.51 15.55
CA ASN A 9 -48.43 7.87 16.82
C ASN A 9 -48.28 9.39 17.11
N GLU A 10 -48.83 9.86 18.24
CA GLU A 10 -48.78 11.28 18.67
C GLU A 10 -47.34 11.79 18.86
N THR A 11 -46.40 10.90 19.16
CA THR A 11 -44.96 11.18 19.30
C THR A 11 -44.21 11.14 17.95
N GLY A 12 -44.89 10.78 16.85
CA GLY A 12 -44.32 10.74 15.50
C GLY A 12 -43.58 9.46 15.12
N GLU A 13 -43.69 8.39 15.92
CA GLU A 13 -43.10 7.08 15.65
C GLU A 13 -44.08 6.19 14.86
N PRO A 14 -43.60 5.33 13.94
CA PRO A 14 -44.45 4.39 13.23
C PRO A 14 -45.21 3.45 14.17
N LEU A 15 -46.50 3.24 13.90
CA LEU A 15 -47.35 2.29 14.66
C LEU A 15 -46.93 0.83 14.43
N LEU A 16 -46.42 0.51 13.24
CA LEU A 16 -46.00 -0.84 12.87
C LEU A 16 -44.52 -1.06 13.25
N PRO A 17 -44.20 -2.19 13.91
CA PRO A 17 -42.82 -2.48 14.34
C PRO A 17 -41.86 -2.67 13.16
N GLU A 18 -42.35 -3.17 12.03
CA GLU A 18 -41.55 -3.34 10.81
C GLU A 18 -41.16 -1.99 10.20
N ASP A 19 -42.08 -1.01 10.22
CA ASP A 19 -41.79 0.35 9.77
C ASP A 19 -40.83 1.08 10.71
N ALA A 20 -40.95 0.86 12.02
CA ALA A 20 -40.00 1.39 12.99
C ALA A 20 -38.58 0.83 12.77
N ALA A 21 -38.46 -0.47 12.50
CA ALA A 21 -37.18 -1.10 12.19
C ALA A 21 -36.57 -0.56 10.88
N ARG A 22 -37.41 -0.33 9.86
CA ARG A 22 -36.99 0.28 8.59
C ARG A 22 -36.48 1.71 8.76
N ASP A 23 -37.20 2.55 9.49
CA ASP A 23 -36.79 3.93 9.77
C ASP A 23 -35.48 3.98 10.57
N LYS A 24 -35.33 3.08 11.55
CA LYS A 24 -34.09 2.96 12.34
C LYS A 24 -32.90 2.54 11.45
N ALA A 25 -33.07 1.52 10.62
CA ALA A 25 -32.02 1.07 9.70
C ALA A 25 -31.64 2.16 8.68
N ALA A 26 -32.62 2.92 8.18
CA ALA A 26 -32.38 4.04 7.29
C ALA A 26 -31.58 5.16 7.98
N ARG A 27 -31.92 5.50 9.23
CA ARG A 27 -31.17 6.46 10.05
C ARG A 27 -29.74 5.99 10.31
N GLU A 28 -29.55 4.75 10.74
CA GLU A 28 -28.21 4.18 10.98
C GLU A 28 -27.36 4.16 9.71
N LYS A 29 -27.97 3.89 8.55
CA LYS A 29 -27.28 3.95 7.25
C LYS A 29 -26.87 5.39 6.91
N TYR A 30 -27.78 6.34 7.10
CA TYR A 30 -27.51 7.75 6.88
C TYR A 30 -26.38 8.26 7.78
N GLU A 31 -26.43 7.97 9.09
CA GLU A 31 -25.38 8.35 10.05
C GLU A 31 -24.01 7.74 9.73
N ARG A 32 -24.00 6.52 9.18
CA ARG A 32 -22.77 5.85 8.74
C ARG A 32 -22.18 6.47 7.48
N GLU A 33 -23.03 6.92 6.56
CA GLU A 33 -22.63 7.54 5.29
C GLU A 33 -22.31 9.04 5.44
N HIS A 34 -22.91 9.67 6.44
CA HIS A 34 -22.81 11.10 6.75
C HIS A 34 -22.39 11.30 8.22
N PRO A 35 -21.10 11.11 8.53
CA PRO A 35 -20.58 11.42 9.85
C PRO A 35 -20.87 12.89 10.20
N ALA A 36 -21.27 13.18 11.44
CA ALA A 36 -21.62 14.53 11.88
C ALA A 36 -20.51 15.58 11.68
N TRP A 37 -19.24 15.15 11.60
CA TRP A 37 -18.08 16.02 11.35
C TRP A 37 -17.84 16.30 9.85
N GLN A 38 -18.50 15.57 8.95
CA GLN A 38 -18.29 15.61 7.51
C GLN A 38 -19.48 16.28 6.80
N ASP A 39 -19.52 17.60 6.89
CA ASP A 39 -20.60 18.42 6.34
C ASP A 39 -20.65 18.33 4.79
N PRO A 40 -21.79 17.94 4.20
CA PRO A 40 -21.95 17.88 2.74
C PRO A 40 -21.77 19.23 2.04
N GLN A 41 -22.16 20.34 2.66
CA GLN A 41 -22.05 21.66 2.04
C GLN A 41 -20.59 22.08 1.93
N LEU A 42 -19.85 21.98 3.03
CA LEU A 42 -18.42 22.28 3.05
C LEU A 42 -17.63 21.41 2.05
N LEU A 43 -17.96 20.13 1.94
CA LEU A 43 -17.31 19.25 0.96
C LEU A 43 -17.56 19.67 -0.49
N ALA A 44 -18.76 20.14 -0.81
CA ALA A 44 -19.09 20.64 -2.14
C ALA A 44 -18.28 21.89 -2.49
N GLU A 45 -18.16 22.82 -1.54
CA GLU A 45 -17.35 24.04 -1.68
C GLU A 45 -15.87 23.71 -1.87
N LEU A 46 -15.32 22.81 -1.04
CA LEU A 46 -13.93 22.38 -1.14
C LEU A 46 -13.64 21.66 -2.47
N LYS A 47 -14.59 20.87 -2.97
CA LYS A 47 -14.49 20.22 -4.27
C LYS A 47 -14.53 21.22 -5.42
N ALA A 48 -15.37 22.26 -5.33
CA ALA A 48 -15.40 23.33 -6.31
C ALA A 48 -14.09 24.13 -6.32
N ALA A 49 -13.53 24.43 -5.14
CA ALA A 49 -12.31 25.20 -5.00
C ALA A 49 -11.04 24.43 -5.40
N THR A 50 -10.95 23.15 -5.02
CA THR A 50 -9.74 22.33 -5.20
C THR A 50 -9.80 21.41 -6.42
N GLY A 51 -11.02 21.15 -6.94
CA GLY A 51 -11.27 20.15 -7.97
C GLY A 51 -11.17 18.68 -7.49
N LEU A 52 -10.92 18.47 -6.19
CA LEU A 52 -10.68 17.15 -5.60
C LEU A 52 -11.84 16.75 -4.69
N ASP A 53 -12.24 15.48 -4.74
CA ASP A 53 -13.23 14.94 -3.81
C ASP A 53 -12.54 14.56 -2.49
N LEU A 54 -12.80 15.35 -1.45
CA LEU A 54 -12.24 15.16 -0.11
C LEU A 54 -13.11 14.27 0.78
N LYS A 55 -14.13 13.60 0.22
CA LYS A 55 -14.99 12.68 0.98
C LYS A 55 -14.15 11.54 1.57
N VAL A 56 -14.04 11.50 2.90
CA VAL A 56 -13.37 10.40 3.60
C VAL A 56 -14.29 9.19 3.62
N THR A 57 -13.90 8.12 2.94
CA THR A 57 -14.61 6.84 3.03
C THR A 57 -14.10 6.05 4.23
N HIS A 58 -14.99 5.45 5.03
CA HIS A 58 -14.62 4.52 6.11
C HIS A 58 -14.02 3.18 5.61
N GLY A 59 -13.62 3.09 4.34
CA GLY A 59 -12.98 1.92 3.76
C GLY A 59 -11.58 1.71 4.32
N ARG A 60 -11.47 0.74 5.26
CA ARG A 60 -10.25 0.04 5.71
C ARG A 60 -8.97 0.82 5.41
N GLN A 61 -8.56 1.70 6.34
CA GLN A 61 -7.22 2.27 6.32
C GLN A 61 -6.22 1.13 6.10
N LYS A 62 -5.53 1.13 4.94
CA LYS A 62 -4.40 0.24 4.72
C LYS A 62 -3.42 0.55 5.85
N ARG A 63 -3.28 -0.38 6.80
CA ARG A 63 -2.29 -0.27 7.86
C ARG A 63 -0.94 -0.10 7.17
N LYS A 64 -0.41 1.13 7.16
CA LYS A 64 0.95 1.38 6.70
C LYS A 64 1.84 0.48 7.53
N ARG A 65 2.64 -0.36 6.86
CA ARG A 65 3.59 -1.23 7.57
C ARG A 65 4.48 -0.32 8.40
N LYS A 66 4.46 -0.49 9.73
CA LYS A 66 5.12 0.40 10.70
C LYS A 66 6.58 0.65 10.34
N TYR A 67 7.22 -0.32 9.68
CA TYR A 67 8.58 -0.19 9.16
C TYR A 67 8.70 -0.81 7.76
N GLU A 68 8.29 -0.08 6.72
CA GLU A 68 8.34 -0.57 5.33
C GLU A 68 9.79 -0.77 4.82
N ASN A 69 10.73 0.05 5.30
CA ASN A 69 12.13 0.04 4.86
C ASN A 69 13.11 -0.60 5.87
N LEU A 70 12.65 -1.12 7.00
CA LEU A 70 13.54 -1.79 7.97
C LEU A 70 13.53 -3.30 7.73
N THR A 71 14.73 -3.88 7.76
CA THR A 71 14.89 -5.33 7.82
C THR A 71 14.71 -5.80 9.27
N ASP A 72 13.88 -6.82 9.49
CA ASP A 72 13.66 -7.42 10.79
C ASP A 72 14.91 -8.23 11.22
N ILE A 73 15.69 -7.65 12.13
CA ILE A 73 16.98 -8.22 12.58
C ILE A 73 16.77 -9.55 13.30
N LYS A 74 15.62 -9.75 13.96
CA LYS A 74 15.33 -10.98 14.71
C LYS A 74 15.05 -12.18 13.80
N LYS A 75 14.68 -11.94 12.54
CA LYS A 75 14.34 -12.99 11.57
C LYS A 75 15.52 -13.47 10.72
N THR A 76 16.63 -12.75 10.70
CA THR A 76 17.76 -13.02 9.78
C THR A 76 19.08 -13.00 10.52
N THR A 77 20.00 -13.89 10.13
CA THR A 77 21.33 -13.95 10.75
C THR A 77 22.27 -12.86 10.19
N PRO A 78 23.30 -12.41 10.92
CA PRO A 78 24.29 -11.47 10.38
C PRO A 78 24.95 -11.97 9.10
N ARG A 79 25.23 -13.27 9.03
CA ARG A 79 25.81 -13.93 7.85
C ARG A 79 24.91 -13.83 6.63
N GLU A 80 23.61 -14.06 6.75
CA GLU A 80 22.63 -13.93 5.66
C GLU A 80 22.52 -12.50 5.14
N ARG A 81 22.54 -11.51 6.04
CA ARG A 81 22.47 -10.10 5.62
C ARG A 81 23.72 -9.69 4.84
N LEU A 82 24.89 -10.15 5.29
CA LEU A 82 26.16 -9.92 4.61
C LEU A 82 26.19 -10.63 3.25
N SER A 83 25.80 -11.91 3.20
CA SER A 83 25.78 -12.67 1.95
C SER A 83 24.86 -12.02 0.92
N LYS A 84 23.67 -11.55 1.32
CA LYS A 84 22.74 -10.83 0.42
C LYS A 84 23.33 -9.56 -0.18
N ARG A 85 24.21 -8.85 0.54
CA ARG A 85 24.87 -7.63 0.04
C ARG A 85 26.08 -7.95 -0.83
N VAL A 86 26.98 -8.80 -0.32
CA VAL A 86 28.28 -9.10 -0.94
C VAL A 86 28.13 -10.04 -2.14
N LEU A 87 27.21 -11.01 -2.07
CA LEU A 87 26.93 -11.98 -3.14
C LEU A 87 25.70 -11.60 -3.96
N SER A 88 25.31 -10.32 -3.97
CA SER A 88 24.23 -9.86 -4.84
C SER A 88 24.62 -10.02 -6.31
N HIS A 89 23.64 -10.29 -7.19
CA HIS A 89 23.89 -10.41 -8.62
C HIS A 89 24.65 -9.19 -9.17
N LYS A 90 24.32 -7.98 -8.70
CA LYS A 90 25.00 -6.74 -9.10
C LYS A 90 26.46 -6.71 -8.64
N ALA A 91 26.75 -7.19 -7.43
CA ALA A 91 28.12 -7.28 -6.93
C ALA A 91 28.95 -8.28 -7.75
N ILE A 92 28.40 -9.47 -8.04
CA ILE A 92 29.06 -10.49 -8.87
C ILE A 92 29.35 -9.97 -10.28
N ARG A 93 28.38 -9.27 -10.91
CA ARG A 93 28.62 -8.64 -12.23
C ARG A 93 29.79 -7.67 -12.21
N ARG A 94 29.90 -6.83 -11.17
CA ARG A 94 31.01 -5.88 -11.03
C ARG A 94 32.34 -6.60 -10.87
N LEU A 95 32.39 -7.65 -10.04
CA LEU A 95 33.58 -8.47 -9.87
C LEU A 95 34.00 -9.10 -11.20
N ASN A 96 33.07 -9.71 -11.94
CA ASN A 96 33.36 -10.31 -13.24
C ASN A 96 33.85 -9.27 -14.26
N SER A 97 33.26 -8.07 -14.30
CA SER A 97 33.73 -7.02 -15.20
C SER A 97 35.12 -6.50 -14.84
N ALA A 98 35.42 -6.37 -13.55
CA ALA A 98 36.75 -5.98 -13.09
C ALA A 98 37.77 -7.06 -13.46
N LEU A 99 37.47 -8.31 -13.14
CA LEU A 99 38.32 -9.46 -13.46
C LEU A 99 38.58 -9.58 -14.97
N ALA A 100 37.55 -9.43 -15.80
CA ALA A 100 37.70 -9.45 -17.25
C ALA A 100 38.57 -8.31 -17.78
N LYS A 101 38.47 -7.11 -17.18
CA LYS A 101 39.31 -5.97 -17.52
C LYS A 101 40.79 -6.22 -17.16
N GLU A 102 41.04 -6.77 -15.98
CA GLU A 102 42.40 -7.17 -15.55
C GLU A 102 42.98 -8.19 -16.53
N HIS A 103 42.24 -9.26 -16.86
CA HIS A 103 42.69 -10.26 -17.83
C HIS A 103 42.93 -9.69 -19.24
N ALA A 104 42.12 -8.74 -19.70
CA ALA A 104 42.32 -8.10 -21.00
C ALA A 104 43.53 -7.15 -21.00
N SER A 105 43.92 -6.60 -19.84
CA SER A 105 45.10 -5.74 -19.69
C SER A 105 46.38 -6.52 -19.42
N ALA A 106 46.26 -7.78 -18.97
CA ALA A 106 47.41 -8.65 -18.77
C ALA A 106 48.05 -8.97 -20.13
N PRO A 107 49.37 -8.86 -20.28
CA PRO A 107 50.03 -9.27 -21.52
C PRO A 107 49.75 -10.76 -21.76
N ASN A 108 49.46 -11.13 -23.02
CA ASN A 108 49.34 -12.53 -23.43
C ASN A 108 50.71 -13.23 -23.29
N THR A 109 51.04 -13.70 -22.08
CA THR A 109 52.29 -14.40 -21.75
C THR A 109 52.29 -15.86 -22.21
N SER A 110 51.44 -16.24 -23.16
CA SER A 110 51.40 -17.58 -23.74
C SER A 110 52.35 -17.77 -24.93
N ALA A 111 52.98 -16.69 -25.44
CA ALA A 111 53.95 -16.78 -26.53
C ALA A 111 55.35 -17.25 -26.08
N ASP A 112 55.65 -17.23 -24.78
CA ASP A 112 57.02 -17.47 -24.26
C ASP A 112 57.20 -18.80 -23.52
N PHE A 113 56.13 -19.59 -23.31
CA PHE A 113 56.25 -20.91 -22.68
C PHE A 113 56.43 -22.01 -23.74
N ASN A 114 57.67 -22.14 -24.21
CA ASN A 114 58.09 -23.30 -24.98
C ASN A 114 58.26 -24.50 -24.04
N PHE A 115 57.20 -25.30 -23.88
CA PHE A 115 57.33 -26.65 -23.30
C PHE A 115 58.11 -27.49 -24.31
N GLY A 116 59.44 -27.44 -24.21
CA GLY A 116 60.33 -28.31 -24.97
C GLY A 116 59.83 -29.74 -24.86
N ARG A 117 59.40 -30.31 -25.99
CA ARG A 117 59.19 -31.74 -26.11
C ARG A 117 60.56 -32.41 -25.95
N SER A 118 60.73 -33.11 -24.84
CA SER A 118 61.77 -34.13 -24.66
C SER A 118 61.48 -35.36 -25.51
#